data_AF-A0AAZ3RI13-F1
#
_entry.id   AF-A0AAZ3RI13-F1
#
_cell.length_a   1.000
_cell.length_b   1.000
_cell.length_c   1.000
_cell.angle_alpha   90.00
_cell.angle_beta   90.00
_cell.angle_gamma   90.00
#
_symmetry.space_group_name_H-M   'P 1'
#
loop_
_entity.id
_entity.type
_entity.pdbx_description
1 polymer ?
#
loop_
_entity_poly.entity_id
_entity_poly.type
_entity_poly.pdbx_seq_one_letter_code
_entity_poly.pdbx_strand_id
1 'polypeptide(L)'
;GDSLPREGTSGLGTLLAGCPCLEVLEITGPGFISALPRLEPCARVCVDQRTCVNARGVGDAHVAALRGFRGLRRLTLAGLPGVLKGTGLVQVAEHCRDLQALSLANLGSLKTWNYSAALLDTLRNCTQLTQLR
;
A
#
# COMPACT_ATOMS: atom_id res chain seq x y z
N GLY A 1 26.45 -19.33 -5.55
CA GLY A 1 25.19 -18.89 -4.96
C GLY A 1 25.49 -17.71 -4.09
N ASP A 2 24.91 -16.57 -4.39
CA ASP A 2 24.59 -15.51 -3.44
C ASP A 2 23.78 -14.46 -4.19
N SER A 3 22.51 -14.30 -3.85
CA SER A 3 21.67 -13.22 -4.38
C SER A 3 20.77 -12.75 -3.25
N LEU A 4 21.38 -12.02 -2.32
CA LEU A 4 20.68 -11.22 -1.32
C LEU A 4 19.65 -10.31 -2.01
N PRO A 5 18.36 -10.31 -1.60
CA PRO A 5 17.43 -9.27 -2.00
C PRO A 5 17.78 -8.01 -1.19
N ARG A 6 18.72 -7.21 -1.70
CA ARG A 6 19.20 -6.00 -1.01
C ARG A 6 18.21 -4.85 -1.25
N GLU A 7 17.76 -4.27 -0.12
CA GLU A 7 16.92 -3.07 0.04
C GLU A 7 15.39 -3.23 -0.10
N GLY A 8 14.78 -3.92 0.86
CA GLY A 8 13.33 -4.16 0.88
C GLY A 8 12.45 -3.07 1.50
N THR A 9 12.98 -1.96 2.02
CA THR A 9 12.16 -0.85 2.58
C THR A 9 12.91 0.50 2.68
N SER A 10 14.18 0.58 2.26
CA SER A 10 15.06 1.73 2.55
C SER A 10 14.47 3.05 2.06
N GLY A 11 13.89 3.08 0.86
CA GLY A 11 13.21 4.27 0.32
C GLY A 11 12.03 4.76 1.17
N LEU A 12 11.23 3.85 1.76
CA LEU A 12 10.16 4.22 2.69
C LEU A 12 10.72 4.75 4.01
N GLY A 13 11.84 4.19 4.47
CA GLY A 13 12.56 4.70 5.64
C GLY A 13 13.10 6.12 5.42
N THR A 14 13.67 6.40 4.25
CA THR A 14 14.12 7.75 3.88
C THR A 14 12.95 8.73 3.77
N LEU A 15 11.83 8.30 3.17
CA LEU A 15 10.61 9.12 3.11
C LEU A 15 10.07 9.45 4.51
N LEU A 16 10.07 8.46 5.41
CA LEU A 16 9.66 8.67 6.80
C LEU A 16 10.55 9.70 7.52
N ALA A 17 11.88 9.60 7.32
CA ALA A 17 12.82 10.53 7.91
C ALA A 17 12.65 11.96 7.36
N GLY A 18 12.35 12.11 6.07
CA GLY A 18 12.15 13.41 5.43
C GLY A 18 10.76 14.01 5.62
N CYS A 19 9.73 13.19 5.86
CA CYS A 19 8.33 13.62 5.91
C CYS A 19 7.61 13.08 7.17
N PRO A 20 7.99 13.51 8.38
CA PRO A 20 7.41 13.01 9.62
C PRO A 20 5.92 13.36 9.80
N CYS A 21 5.45 14.43 9.15
CA CYS A 21 4.07 14.92 9.24
C CYS A 21 3.20 14.45 8.07
N LEU A 22 3.59 13.38 7.37
CA LEU A 22 2.83 12.87 6.24
C LEU A 22 1.46 12.33 6.69
N GLU A 23 0.38 13.01 6.29
CA GLU A 23 -1.00 12.60 6.62
C GLU A 23 -1.66 11.74 5.54
N VAL A 24 -1.21 11.86 4.28
CA VAL A 24 -1.82 11.20 3.13
C VAL A 24 -0.73 10.48 2.33
N LEU A 25 -0.92 9.18 2.12
CA LEU A 25 -0.01 8.36 1.32
C LEU A 25 -0.81 7.47 0.37
N GLU A 26 -0.42 7.50 -0.90
CA GLU A 26 -0.94 6.62 -1.94
C GLU A 26 0.21 5.84 -2.57
N ILE A 27 0.07 4.52 -2.61
CA ILE A 27 1.02 3.61 -3.28
C ILE A 27 0.25 2.83 -4.33
N THR A 28 0.52 3.16 -5.58
CA THR A 28 -0.14 2.57 -6.74
C THR A 28 0.89 1.80 -7.56
N GLY A 29 0.62 0.51 -7.77
CA GLY A 29 1.43 -0.35 -8.61
C GLY A 29 1.41 0.10 -10.07
N PRO A 30 2.47 -0.18 -10.82
CA PRO A 30 2.58 0.24 -12.22
C PRO A 30 1.43 -0.33 -13.07
N GLY A 31 0.87 0.51 -13.94
CA GLY A 31 -0.22 0.11 -14.83
C GLY A 31 -1.57 -0.11 -14.14
N PHE A 32 -1.70 0.14 -12.84
CA PHE A 32 -3.01 0.15 -12.18
C PHE A 32 -3.81 1.37 -12.62
N ILE A 33 -5.00 1.11 -13.16
CA ILE A 33 -5.98 2.13 -13.55
C ILE A 33 -7.22 1.89 -12.69
N SER A 34 -7.63 2.91 -11.94
CA SER A 34 -8.87 2.84 -11.17
C SER A 34 -10.07 2.85 -12.12
N ALA A 35 -11.03 1.96 -11.87
CA ALA A 35 -12.28 1.89 -12.64
C ALA A 35 -13.21 3.10 -12.41
N LEU A 36 -12.91 3.95 -11.42
CA LEU A 36 -13.58 5.24 -11.23
C LEU A 36 -12.84 6.30 -12.05
N PRO A 37 -13.48 6.95 -13.04
CA PRO A 37 -12.84 7.97 -13.85
C PRO A 37 -12.51 9.16 -12.95
N ARG A 38 -11.26 9.27 -12.51
CA ARG A 38 -10.73 10.58 -12.12
C ARG A 38 -10.73 11.39 -13.41
N LEU A 39 -11.41 12.53 -13.40
CA LEU A 39 -11.60 13.47 -14.52
C LEU A 39 -10.30 14.07 -15.10
N GLU A 40 -9.14 13.49 -14.78
CA GLU A 40 -7.86 13.92 -15.31
C GLU A 40 -7.58 13.18 -16.62
N PRO A 41 -7.10 13.87 -17.66
CA PRO A 41 -6.78 13.24 -18.93
C PRO A 41 -5.75 12.14 -18.69
N CYS A 42 -6.18 10.87 -18.83
CA CYS A 42 -5.33 9.71 -18.71
C CYS A 42 -4.07 9.93 -19.56
N ALA A 43 -2.94 10.19 -18.89
CA ALA A 43 -1.65 10.19 -19.54
C ALA A 43 -1.49 8.84 -20.22
N ARG A 44 -1.36 8.91 -21.55
CA ARG A 44 -1.27 7.84 -22.54
C ARG A 44 -0.84 6.50 -21.94
N VAL A 45 -1.67 5.49 -22.15
CA VAL A 45 -1.39 4.08 -21.87
C VAL A 45 -0.01 3.73 -22.46
N CYS A 46 1.01 3.64 -21.61
CA CYS A 46 2.29 3.08 -21.99
C CYS A 46 2.14 1.55 -21.97
N VAL A 47 1.61 1.01 -23.07
CA VAL A 47 1.36 -0.42 -23.29
C VAL A 47 2.67 -1.26 -23.18
N ASP A 48 3.84 -0.61 -23.16
CA ASP A 48 5.14 -1.27 -23.09
C ASP A 48 5.95 -0.91 -21.81
N GLN A 49 5.28 -0.69 -20.68
CA GLN A 49 5.98 -0.69 -19.40
C GLN A 49 6.29 -2.14 -19.01
N ARG A 50 7.45 -2.62 -19.48
CA ARG A 50 8.16 -3.75 -18.84
C ARG A 50 8.23 -3.42 -17.36
N THR A 51 7.32 -3.99 -16.59
CA THR A 51 7.22 -3.72 -15.16
C THR A 51 8.53 -4.16 -14.55
N CYS A 52 9.33 -3.19 -14.08
CA CYS A 52 10.59 -3.48 -13.39
C CYS A 52 10.30 -4.54 -12.32
N VAL A 53 11.17 -5.55 -12.18
CA VAL A 53 10.97 -6.65 -11.21
C VAL A 53 10.65 -6.10 -9.80
N ASN A 54 11.24 -4.95 -9.46
CA ASN A 54 11.04 -4.22 -8.21
C ASN A 54 9.61 -3.71 -8.01
N ALA A 55 8.88 -3.42 -9.09
CA ALA A 55 7.51 -2.93 -9.00
C ALA A 55 6.50 -4.05 -8.63
N ARG A 56 6.90 -5.31 -8.80
CA ARG A 56 6.21 -6.48 -8.21
C ARG A 56 6.64 -6.76 -6.77
N GLY A 57 7.66 -6.05 -6.29
CA GLY A 57 8.29 -6.28 -4.98
C GLY A 57 7.54 -5.67 -3.80
N VAL A 58 6.65 -4.70 -4.03
CA VAL A 58 5.87 -4.08 -2.94
C VAL A 58 4.90 -5.12 -2.37
N GLY A 59 5.23 -5.60 -1.18
CA GLY A 59 4.48 -6.61 -0.46
C GLY A 59 4.28 -6.28 1.01
N ASP A 60 3.83 -7.28 1.78
CA ASP A 60 3.44 -7.10 3.19
C ASP A 60 4.52 -6.40 4.04
N ALA A 61 5.81 -6.73 3.84
CA ALA A 61 6.92 -6.09 4.55
C ALA A 61 7.08 -4.58 4.23
N HIS A 62 6.80 -4.18 2.99
CA HIS A 62 6.86 -2.79 2.57
C HIS A 62 5.68 -2.00 3.15
N VAL A 63 4.48 -2.59 3.14
CA VAL A 63 3.30 -2.00 3.78
C VAL A 63 3.53 -1.87 5.29
N ALA A 64 4.13 -2.86 5.94
CA ALA A 64 4.47 -2.79 7.36
C ALA A 64 5.40 -1.63 7.72
N ALA A 65 6.30 -1.22 6.82
CA ALA A 65 7.19 -0.08 7.04
C ALA A 65 6.42 1.25 7.20
N LEU A 66 5.20 1.33 6.67
CA LEU A 66 4.35 2.52 6.78
C LEU A 66 3.89 2.78 8.22
N ARG A 67 4.02 1.81 9.13
CA ARG A 67 3.75 1.97 10.56
C ARG A 67 4.54 3.11 11.22
N GLY A 68 5.62 3.57 10.58
CA GLY A 68 6.39 4.72 11.02
C GLY A 68 5.64 6.05 10.91
N PHE A 69 4.71 6.18 9.95
CA PHE A 69 3.93 7.41 9.72
C PHE A 69 2.78 7.52 10.74
N ARG A 70 3.10 7.90 11.98
CA ARG A 70 2.13 7.95 13.07
C ARG A 70 0.95 8.90 12.81
N GLY A 71 1.18 9.99 12.09
CA GLY A 71 0.15 10.98 11.71
C GLY A 71 -0.63 10.62 10.44
N LEU A 72 -0.48 9.40 9.90
CA LEU A 72 -1.15 9.02 8.67
C LEU A 72 -2.67 8.91 8.88
N ARG A 73 -3.42 9.74 8.14
CA ARG A 73 -4.88 9.80 8.16
C ARG A 73 -5.51 9.09 6.95
N ARG A 74 -4.83 9.06 5.81
CA ARG A 74 -5.37 8.45 4.58
C ARG A 74 -4.32 7.57 3.93
N LEU A 75 -4.68 6.31 3.72
CA LEU A 75 -3.86 5.32 3.04
C LEU A 75 -4.61 4.73 1.84
N THR A 76 -4.00 4.80 0.66
CA THR A 76 -4.48 4.11 -0.54
C THR A 76 -3.43 3.15 -1.05
N LEU A 77 -3.78 1.87 -1.19
CA LEU A 77 -2.94 0.82 -1.75
C LEU A 77 -3.66 0.20 -2.95
N ALA A 78 -3.03 0.27 -4.12
CA ALA A 78 -3.68 -0.17 -5.34
C ALA A 78 -2.74 -0.93 -6.29
N GLY A 79 -3.20 -2.06 -6.84
CA GLY A 79 -2.45 -2.83 -7.84
C GLY A 79 -1.13 -3.40 -7.31
N LEU A 80 -1.12 -3.88 -6.06
CA LEU A 80 0.08 -4.40 -5.40
C LEU A 80 0.00 -5.93 -5.28
N PRO A 81 0.47 -6.69 -6.29
CA PRO A 81 0.36 -8.14 -6.30
C PRO A 81 1.23 -8.83 -5.24
N GLY A 82 2.23 -8.15 -4.69
CA GLY A 82 3.09 -8.67 -3.63
C GLY A 82 2.47 -8.63 -2.23
N VAL A 83 1.32 -7.97 -2.04
CA VAL A 83 0.59 -7.93 -0.75
C VAL A 83 -0.29 -9.17 -0.67
N LEU A 84 0.26 -10.27 -0.18
CA LEU A 84 -0.36 -11.58 -0.27
C LEU A 84 -1.32 -11.86 0.89
N LYS A 85 -0.92 -11.47 2.10
CA LYS A 85 -1.65 -11.81 3.34
C LYS A 85 -2.32 -10.60 3.99
N GLY A 86 -1.87 -9.39 3.67
CA GLY A 86 -2.31 -8.17 4.34
C GLY A 86 -1.74 -8.01 5.75
N THR A 87 -0.75 -8.80 6.17
CA THR A 87 -0.16 -8.69 7.52
C THR A 87 0.53 -7.35 7.74
N GLY A 88 0.98 -6.70 6.67
CA GLY A 88 1.50 -5.34 6.73
C GLY A 88 0.42 -4.32 7.12
N LEU A 89 -0.83 -4.50 6.68
CA LEU A 89 -1.94 -3.61 7.02
C LEU A 89 -2.26 -3.65 8.51
N VAL A 90 -2.19 -4.82 9.14
CA VAL A 90 -2.40 -4.97 10.57
C VAL A 90 -1.38 -4.14 11.35
N GLN A 91 -0.10 -4.21 10.97
CA GLN A 91 0.95 -3.40 11.62
C GLN A 91 0.73 -1.90 11.44
N VAL A 92 0.26 -1.47 10.27
CA VAL A 92 -0.10 -0.07 10.03
C VAL A 92 -1.24 0.33 10.95
N ALA A 93 -2.32 -0.45 11.04
CA ALA A 93 -3.47 -0.13 11.87
C ALA A 93 -3.15 -0.08 13.38
N GLU A 94 -2.25 -0.95 13.86
CA GLU A 94 -1.78 -0.91 15.25
C GLU A 94 -1.05 0.40 15.60
N HIS A 95 -0.41 1.02 14.60
CA HIS A 95 0.54 2.11 14.79
C HIS A 95 0.03 3.48 14.34
N CYS A 96 -0.81 3.51 13.32
CA CYS A 96 -1.43 4.69 12.71
C CYS A 96 -2.88 4.79 13.21
N ARG A 97 -3.06 5.24 14.46
CA ARG A 97 -4.37 5.26 15.12
C ARG A 97 -5.31 6.36 14.61
N ASP A 98 -4.75 7.36 13.93
CA ASP A 98 -5.50 8.47 13.34
C ASP A 98 -5.96 8.19 11.90
N LEU A 99 -5.88 6.92 11.46
CA LEU A 99 -6.29 6.53 10.12
C LEU A 99 -7.81 6.70 9.95
N GLN A 100 -8.18 7.64 9.09
CA GLN A 100 -9.56 8.02 8.79
C GLN A 100 -10.07 7.43 7.48
N ALA A 101 -9.20 7.25 6.49
CA ALA A 101 -9.56 6.65 5.21
C ALA A 101 -8.58 5.55 4.81
N LEU A 102 -9.13 4.40 4.42
CA LEU A 102 -8.39 3.27 3.88
C LEU A 102 -9.00 2.88 2.54
N SER A 103 -8.19 2.89 1.47
CA SER A 103 -8.61 2.38 0.17
C SER A 103 -7.70 1.27 -0.32
N LEU A 104 -8.29 0.14 -0.71
CA LEU A 104 -7.59 -1.07 -1.10
C LEU A 104 -8.15 -1.57 -2.45
N ALA A 105 -7.31 -1.65 -3.47
CA ALA A 105 -7.72 -2.15 -4.78
C ALA A 105 -6.69 -3.12 -5.35
N ASN A 106 -7.14 -4.26 -5.89
CA ASN A 106 -6.28 -5.21 -6.59
C ASN A 106 -4.98 -5.56 -5.81
N LEU A 107 -5.15 -5.95 -4.54
CA LEU A 107 -4.06 -6.44 -3.69
C LEU A 107 -3.94 -7.95 -3.79
N GLY A 108 -2.70 -8.44 -3.85
CA GLY A 108 -2.41 -9.86 -3.98
C GLY A 108 -2.75 -10.40 -5.38
N SER A 109 -3.04 -11.70 -5.46
CA SER A 109 -3.40 -12.32 -6.74
C SER A 109 -4.86 -12.01 -7.09
N LEU A 110 -5.10 -11.58 -8.34
CA LEU A 110 -6.38 -11.14 -8.92
C LEU A 110 -7.58 -12.09 -8.71
N LYS A 111 -7.33 -13.35 -8.29
CA LYS A 111 -8.36 -14.38 -8.12
C LYS A 111 -8.55 -14.83 -6.68
N THR A 112 -7.74 -14.34 -5.75
CA THR A 112 -7.72 -14.84 -4.37
C THR A 112 -7.74 -13.69 -3.39
N TRP A 113 -8.85 -13.52 -2.69
CA TRP A 113 -8.99 -12.54 -1.62
C TRP A 113 -8.42 -13.08 -0.30
N ASN A 114 -7.10 -13.25 -0.25
CA ASN A 114 -6.41 -13.89 0.88
C ASN A 114 -6.14 -12.94 2.07
N TYR A 115 -6.35 -11.64 1.89
CA TYR A 115 -6.11 -10.63 2.93
C TYR A 115 -7.35 -10.29 3.76
N SER A 116 -8.49 -10.97 3.55
CA SER A 116 -9.76 -10.67 4.22
C SER A 116 -9.68 -10.78 5.74
N ALA A 117 -9.01 -11.81 6.27
CA ALA A 117 -8.79 -11.96 7.71
C ALA A 117 -7.94 -10.81 8.27
N ALA A 118 -6.82 -10.49 7.63
CA ALA A 118 -5.96 -9.39 8.04
C ALA A 118 -6.66 -8.03 7.91
N LEU A 119 -7.55 -7.85 6.93
CA LEU A 119 -8.38 -6.66 6.79
C LEU A 119 -9.33 -6.52 7.99
N LEU A 120 -10.00 -7.59 8.41
CA LEU A 120 -10.87 -7.54 9.59
C LEU A 120 -10.10 -7.12 10.85
N ASP A 121 -8.89 -7.66 11.05
CA ASP A 121 -8.04 -7.27 12.17
C ASP A 121 -7.53 -5.83 12.05
N THR A 122 -7.21 -5.38 10.83
CA THR A 122 -6.88 -3.97 10.53
C THR A 122 -8.03 -3.04 10.92
N LEU A 123 -9.25 -3.37 10.51
CA LEU A 123 -10.45 -2.56 10.79
C LEU A 123 -10.79 -2.50 12.28
N ARG A 124 -10.52 -3.56 13.04
CA ARG A 124 -10.67 -3.55 14.51
C ARG A 124 -9.74 -2.55 15.20
N ASN A 125 -8.55 -2.35 14.65
CA ASN A 125 -7.53 -1.46 15.21
C ASN A 125 -7.70 0.00 14.75
N CYS A 126 -8.33 0.25 13.60
CA CYS A 126 -8.60 1.59 13.09
C CYS A 126 -9.86 2.22 13.69
N THR A 127 -9.78 2.72 14.92
CA THR A 127 -10.93 3.30 15.65
C THR A 127 -11.47 4.61 15.06
N GLN A 128 -10.65 5.34 14.29
CA GLN A 128 -11.02 6.62 13.67
C GLN A 128 -11.45 6.47 12.19
N LEU A 129 -11.61 5.25 11.70
CA LEU A 129 -11.90 5.00 10.30
C LEU A 129 -13.32 5.46 9.95
N THR A 130 -13.43 6.39 9.01
CA THR A 130 -14.70 6.92 8.50
C THR A 130 -14.96 6.53 7.05
N GLN A 131 -13.92 6.15 6.31
CA GLN A 131 -14.00 5.80 4.90
C GLN A 131 -13.23 4.51 4.61
N LEU A 132 -13.91 3.53 4.02
CA LEU A 132 -13.33 2.30 3.51
C LEU A 132 -13.76 2.12 2.05
N ARG A 133 -12.80 1.93 1.12
CA ARG A 133 -13.06 1.84 -0.33
C ARG A 133 -12.28 0.75 -1.03
#